data_AF-A0A946AF31-F1
#
_entry.id   AF-A0A946AF31-F1
#
_cell.length_a   1.000
_cell.length_b   1.000
_cell.length_c   1.000
_cell.angle_alpha   90.00
_cell.angle_beta   90.00
_cell.angle_gamma   90.00
#
_symmetry.space_group_name_H-M   'P 1'
#
loop_
_entity.id
_entity.type
_entity.pdbx_description
1 polymer ?
#
loop_
_entity_poly.entity_id
_entity_poly.type
_entity_poly.pdbx_seq_one_letter_code
_entity_poly.pdbx_strand_id
1 'polypeptide(L)'
;MSDPLSEILRLVRLTSSVYFLHDMKAPWSMRIDKGPHAVFHLVAAGRCKVITGAGTIEAETGDVVVFPRGDDHELASEPGAPRSRPGLEVVQAIHGGQEPFDGDGPATRLLCGHFSYDADLGSTVFDGLPDCVHVRAFDRMAFAWRQRRAPARA
;
A
#
# COMPACT_ATOMS: atom_id res chain seq x y z
N MET A 1 -9.32 -16.94 -16.00
CA MET A 1 -8.91 -17.91 -14.97
C MET A 1 -8.80 -17.15 -13.67
N SER A 2 -9.66 -17.44 -12.69
CA SER A 2 -9.57 -16.77 -11.39
C SER A 2 -8.33 -17.29 -10.68
N ASP A 3 -7.48 -16.37 -10.24
CA ASP A 3 -6.32 -16.67 -9.44
C ASP A 3 -6.80 -17.20 -8.07
N PRO A 4 -6.34 -18.39 -7.61
CA PRO A 4 -6.79 -18.97 -6.35
C PRO A 4 -6.55 -18.06 -5.15
N LEU A 5 -5.53 -17.20 -5.19
CA LEU A 5 -5.32 -16.18 -4.16
C LEU A 5 -6.46 -15.14 -4.20
N SER A 6 -6.85 -14.68 -5.39
CA SER A 6 -7.98 -13.76 -5.59
C SER A 6 -9.32 -14.34 -5.12
N GLU A 7 -9.56 -15.65 -5.26
CA GLU A 7 -10.75 -16.31 -4.71
C GLU A 7 -10.70 -16.44 -3.19
N ILE A 8 -9.53 -16.75 -2.62
CA ILE A 8 -9.32 -16.80 -1.16
C ILE A 8 -9.58 -15.41 -0.55
N LEU A 9 -9.06 -14.34 -1.16
CA LEU A 9 -9.28 -12.96 -0.71
C LEU A 9 -10.77 -12.55 -0.80
N ARG A 10 -11.52 -13.05 -1.78
CA ARG A 10 -12.98 -12.86 -1.87
C ARG A 10 -13.75 -13.66 -0.80
N LEU A 11 -13.31 -14.88 -0.50
CA LEU A 11 -13.95 -15.76 0.49
C LEU A 11 -13.81 -15.24 1.93
N VAL A 12 -12.72 -14.54 2.25
CA VAL A 12 -12.46 -14.02 3.61
C VAL A 12 -13.29 -12.77 3.96
N ARG A 13 -14.16 -12.28 3.05
CA ARG A 13 -14.94 -11.02 3.24
C ARG A 13 -14.06 -9.89 3.78
N LEU A 14 -12.87 -9.75 3.19
CA LEU A 14 -11.92 -8.72 3.59
C LEU A 14 -12.58 -7.35 3.45
N THR A 15 -12.80 -6.72 4.59
CA THR A 15 -13.23 -5.32 4.61
C THR A 15 -11.94 -4.53 4.74
N SER A 16 -11.52 -3.87 3.66
CA SER A 16 -10.34 -3.02 3.70
C SER A 16 -10.73 -1.66 4.29
N SER A 17 -10.02 -1.24 5.33
CA SER A 17 -10.07 0.14 5.79
C SER A 17 -8.90 0.90 5.19
N VAL A 18 -9.19 1.94 4.42
CA VAL A 18 -8.19 2.77 3.76
C VAL A 18 -7.69 3.82 4.76
N TYR A 19 -6.37 3.88 4.95
CA TYR A 19 -5.75 4.98 5.67
C TYR A 19 -5.73 6.24 4.81
N PHE A 20 -5.20 6.14 3.58
CA PHE A 20 -5.21 7.27 2.63
C PHE A 20 -5.02 6.79 1.19
N LEU A 21 -5.36 7.68 0.24
CA LEU A 21 -4.88 7.69 -1.14
C LEU A 21 -4.23 9.05 -1.38
N HIS A 22 -2.91 9.10 -1.54
CA HIS A 22 -2.17 10.38 -1.59
C HIS A 22 -0.98 10.33 -2.53
N ASP A 23 -0.61 11.49 -3.08
CA ASP A 23 0.60 11.67 -3.89
C ASP A 23 1.77 12.10 -2.99
N MET A 24 2.86 11.34 -3.01
CA MET A 24 4.08 11.69 -2.28
C MET A 24 5.20 12.00 -3.26
N LYS A 25 5.74 13.22 -3.20
CA LYS A 25 6.83 13.67 -4.07
C LYS A 25 8.18 13.36 -3.48
N ALA A 26 9.07 12.76 -4.29
CA ALA A 26 10.41 12.43 -3.85
C ALA A 26 11.21 13.68 -3.45
N PRO A 27 12.13 13.59 -2.48
CA PRO A 27 12.41 12.41 -1.67
C PRO A 27 11.36 12.22 -0.56
N TRP A 28 10.96 10.97 -0.31
CA TRP A 28 10.11 10.63 0.83
C TRP A 28 10.47 9.23 1.36
N SER A 29 10.30 9.04 2.67
CA SER A 29 10.36 7.74 3.33
C SER A 29 9.36 7.69 4.48
N MET A 30 8.66 6.58 4.59
CA MET A 30 7.66 6.31 5.62
C MET A 30 7.94 4.95 6.25
N ARG A 31 8.18 4.93 7.57
CA ARG A 31 8.41 3.72 8.36
C ARG A 31 7.13 3.27 9.05
N ILE A 32 6.77 2.01 8.85
CA ILE A 32 5.60 1.38 9.46
C ILE A 32 6.12 0.44 10.56
N ASP A 33 5.67 0.68 11.79
CA ASP A 33 5.94 -0.18 12.93
C ASP A 33 5.09 -1.46 12.88
N LYS A 34 5.59 -2.54 13.50
CA LYS A 34 4.87 -3.81 13.65
C LYS A 34 3.49 -3.54 14.27
N GLY A 35 2.43 -3.94 13.55
CA GLY A 35 1.04 -3.76 13.97
C GLY A 35 0.30 -5.09 14.16
N PRO A 36 -0.89 -5.07 14.79
CA PRO A 36 -1.71 -6.25 15.00
C PRO A 36 -2.56 -6.64 13.78
N HIS A 37 -2.52 -5.85 12.69
CA HIS A 37 -3.41 -6.01 11.53
C HIS A 37 -2.61 -6.25 10.26
N ALA A 38 -3.18 -7.03 9.34
CA ALA A 38 -2.65 -7.17 8.00
C ALA A 38 -2.70 -5.84 7.26
N VAL A 39 -1.57 -5.34 6.76
CA VAL A 39 -1.49 -4.05 6.05
C VAL A 39 -1.19 -4.27 4.58
N PHE A 40 -1.67 -3.36 3.74
CA PHE A 40 -1.40 -3.38 2.30
C PHE A 40 -1.03 -2.00 1.78
N HIS A 41 -0.24 -2.02 0.70
CA HIS A 41 0.16 -0.83 -0.06
C HIS A 41 -0.02 -1.11 -1.54
N LEU A 42 -0.88 -0.34 -2.19
CA LEU A 42 -1.06 -0.35 -3.65
C LEU A 42 -0.38 0.88 -4.25
N VAL A 43 0.49 0.65 -5.24
CA VAL A 43 1.06 1.72 -6.06
C VAL A 43 0.05 2.06 -7.16
N ALA A 44 -0.74 3.11 -6.94
CA ALA A 44 -1.73 3.56 -7.92
C ALA A 44 -1.09 4.32 -9.11
N ALA A 45 0.06 4.97 -8.89
CA ALA A 45 0.86 5.59 -9.94
C ALA A 45 2.31 5.78 -9.48
N GLY A 46 3.27 5.75 -10.42
CA GLY A 46 4.69 5.88 -10.12
C GLY A 46 5.33 4.57 -9.68
N ARG A 47 6.33 4.67 -8.80
CA ARG A 47 7.09 3.54 -8.25
C ARG A 47 7.64 3.87 -6.86
N CYS A 48 7.90 2.85 -6.05
CA CYS A 48 8.60 2.99 -4.78
C CYS A 48 9.42 1.74 -4.46
N LYS A 49 10.18 1.83 -3.38
CA LYS A 49 10.86 0.69 -2.75
C LYS A 49 10.09 0.31 -1.49
N VAL A 50 9.94 -0.99 -1.26
CA VAL A 50 9.47 -1.56 0.00
C VAL A 50 10.64 -2.28 0.65
N ILE A 51 11.11 -1.77 1.77
CA ILE A 51 12.29 -2.24 2.47
C ILE A 51 11.82 -3.04 3.69
N THR A 52 12.32 -4.26 3.80
CA THR A 52 11.99 -5.22 4.86
C THR A 52 13.27 -5.81 5.43
N GLY A 53 13.19 -6.52 6.56
CA GLY A 53 14.32 -7.26 7.10
C GLY A 53 14.89 -8.33 6.15
N ALA A 54 14.09 -8.83 5.20
CA ALA A 54 14.50 -9.83 4.21
C ALA A 54 15.13 -9.23 2.93
N GLY A 55 14.98 -7.92 2.71
CA GLY A 55 15.49 -7.25 1.51
C GLY A 55 14.58 -6.13 1.00
N THR A 56 14.90 -5.62 -0.19
CA THR A 56 14.18 -4.54 -0.85
C THR A 56 13.38 -5.06 -2.05
N ILE A 57 12.10 -4.70 -2.10
CA ILE A 57 11.19 -4.98 -3.21
C ILE A 57 10.99 -3.69 -3.99
N GLU A 58 11.04 -3.77 -5.32
CA GLU A 58 10.62 -2.68 -6.19
C GLU A 58 9.15 -2.86 -6.52
N ALA A 59 8.33 -1.85 -6.22
CA ALA A 59 6.91 -1.84 -6.53
C ALA A 59 6.62 -0.72 -7.54
N GLU A 60 5.90 -1.06 -8.59
CA GLU A 60 5.50 -0.12 -9.64
C GLU A 60 3.98 -0.06 -9.79
N THR A 61 3.51 0.82 -10.67
CA THR A 61 2.07 1.07 -10.87
C THR A 61 1.30 -0.23 -11.12
N GLY A 62 0.31 -0.49 -10.26
CA GLY A 62 -0.54 -1.68 -10.28
C GLY A 62 -0.10 -2.80 -9.34
N ASP A 63 1.06 -2.69 -8.71
CA ASP A 63 1.54 -3.66 -7.73
C ASP A 63 0.90 -3.44 -6.35
N VAL A 64 0.66 -4.55 -5.66
CA VAL A 64 0.20 -4.57 -4.27
C VAL A 64 1.21 -5.33 -3.43
N VAL A 65 1.64 -4.74 -2.32
CA VAL A 65 2.45 -5.40 -1.31
C VAL A 65 1.60 -5.55 -0.04
N VAL A 66 1.49 -6.78 0.45
CA VAL A 66 0.72 -7.13 1.64
C VAL A 66 1.66 -7.69 2.69
N PHE A 67 1.46 -7.26 3.93
CA PHE A 67 2.09 -7.80 5.12
C PHE A 67 1.01 -8.49 5.97
N PRO A 68 0.81 -9.81 5.80
CA PRO A 68 -0.23 -10.60 6.47
C PRO A 68 -0.31 -10.42 7.98
N ARG A 69 0.85 -10.28 8.63
CA ARG A 69 0.96 -10.14 10.08
C ARG A 69 1.30 -8.72 10.52
N GLY A 70 1.21 -7.74 9.61
CA GLY A 70 1.56 -6.35 9.91
C GLY A 70 3.02 -6.14 10.25
N ASP A 71 3.93 -6.97 9.73
CA ASP A 71 5.38 -6.86 9.94
C ASP A 71 5.90 -5.45 9.63
N ASP A 72 6.90 -5.02 10.37
CA ASP A 72 7.53 -3.72 10.20
C ASP A 72 8.24 -3.63 8.84
N HIS A 73 8.14 -2.47 8.21
CA HIS A 73 8.71 -2.21 6.90
C HIS A 73 8.78 -0.71 6.64
N GLU A 74 9.50 -0.34 5.59
CA GLU A 74 9.63 1.04 5.14
C GLU A 74 9.22 1.16 3.66
N LEU A 75 8.47 2.20 3.34
CA LEU A 75 8.21 2.62 1.97
C LEU A 75 9.07 3.85 1.67
N ALA A 76 9.77 3.87 0.53
CA ALA A 76 10.60 5.01 0.15
C ALA A 76 10.57 5.28 -1.36
N SER A 77 10.78 6.54 -1.75
CA SER A 77 10.97 6.91 -3.16
C SER A 77 12.23 6.30 -3.76
N GLU A 78 13.27 6.15 -2.95
CA GLU A 78 14.58 5.61 -3.31
C GLU A 78 15.28 5.03 -2.07
N PRO A 79 16.24 4.09 -2.24
CA PRO A 79 17.02 3.58 -1.12
C PRO A 79 17.77 4.70 -0.39
N GLY A 80 17.63 4.76 0.93
CA GLY A 80 18.32 5.77 1.75
C GLY A 80 17.73 7.18 1.64
N ALA A 81 16.49 7.33 1.15
CA ALA A 81 15.80 8.61 1.14
C ALA A 81 15.87 9.29 2.52
N PRO A 82 16.28 10.57 2.60
CA PRO A 82 16.47 11.25 3.87
C PRO A 82 15.14 11.43 4.62
N ARG A 83 15.22 11.52 5.95
CA ARG A 83 14.11 11.90 6.85
C ARG A 83 12.90 10.96 6.79
N SER A 84 13.13 9.67 7.05
CA SER A 84 12.04 8.71 7.26
C SER A 84 11.11 9.19 8.38
N ARG A 85 9.80 9.23 8.10
CA ARG A 85 8.76 9.61 9.06
C ARG A 85 7.96 8.41 9.54
N PRO A 86 7.49 8.37 10.80
CA PRO A 86 6.56 7.34 11.25
C PRO A 86 5.26 7.38 10.45
N GLY A 87 4.77 6.20 10.03
CA GLY A 87 3.57 6.09 9.21
C GLY A 87 2.32 6.70 9.84
N LEU A 88 2.19 6.64 11.17
CA LEU A 88 1.08 7.29 11.88
C LEU A 88 1.09 8.81 11.70
N GLU A 89 2.27 9.44 11.75
CA GLU A 89 2.39 10.89 11.54
C GLU A 89 2.06 11.27 10.10
N VAL A 90 2.45 10.44 9.13
CA VAL A 90 2.08 10.63 7.71
C VAL A 90 0.56 10.56 7.53
N VAL A 91 -0.10 9.57 8.13
CA VAL A 91 -1.57 9.44 8.09
C VAL A 91 -2.24 10.67 8.71
N GLN A 92 -1.77 11.11 9.88
CA GLN A 92 -2.31 12.28 10.58
C GLN A 92 -2.13 13.57 9.77
N ALA A 93 -0.97 13.78 9.15
CA ALA A 93 -0.72 14.93 8.28
C ALA A 93 -1.70 14.97 7.10
N ILE A 94 -1.86 13.84 6.40
CA ILE A 94 -2.77 13.72 5.25
C ILE A 94 -4.23 13.98 5.68
N HIS A 95 -4.68 13.38 6.78
CA HIS A 95 -6.04 13.62 7.31
C HIS A 95 -6.25 15.06 7.78
N GLY A 96 -5.19 15.72 8.23
CA GLY A 96 -5.17 17.15 8.56
C GLY A 96 -5.05 18.09 7.34
N GLY A 97 -5.04 17.54 6.12
CA GLY A 97 -4.90 18.31 4.88
C GLY A 97 -3.50 18.92 4.69
N GLN A 98 -2.48 18.37 5.36
CA GLN A 98 -1.09 18.78 5.25
C GLN A 98 -0.32 17.82 4.33
N GLU A 99 0.69 18.35 3.64
CA GLU A 99 1.62 17.51 2.90
C GLU A 99 2.62 16.85 3.87
N PRO A 100 2.69 15.51 3.93
CA PRO A 100 3.58 14.82 4.87
C PRO A 100 5.06 14.95 4.49
N PHE A 101 5.35 15.27 3.23
CA PHE A 101 6.70 15.43 2.69
C PHE A 101 6.76 16.67 1.81
N ASP A 102 7.92 17.34 1.81
CA ASP A 102 8.19 18.59 1.11
C ASP A 102 9.03 18.39 -0.17
N GLY A 103 9.06 17.16 -0.70
CA GLY A 103 9.79 16.83 -1.91
C GLY A 103 9.24 17.50 -3.18
N ASP A 104 10.13 17.73 -4.15
CA ASP A 104 9.84 18.38 -5.43
C ASP A 104 10.04 17.46 -6.66
N GLY A 105 10.49 16.21 -6.41
CA GLY A 105 10.75 15.21 -7.43
C GLY A 105 9.51 14.45 -7.91
N PRO A 106 9.71 13.33 -8.64
CA PRO A 106 8.63 12.50 -9.14
C PRO A 106 7.67 12.06 -8.03
N ALA A 107 6.37 12.11 -8.33
CA ALA A 107 5.33 11.68 -7.41
C ALA A 107 5.07 10.18 -7.50
N THR A 108 4.82 9.56 -6.35
CA THR A 108 4.27 8.21 -6.23
C THR A 108 2.93 8.29 -5.53
N ARG A 109 1.89 7.76 -6.17
CA ARG A 109 0.54 7.70 -5.59
C ARG A 109 0.35 6.37 -4.89
N LEU A 110 0.15 6.40 -3.59
CA LEU A 110 -0.10 5.19 -2.78
C LEU A 110 -1.51 5.18 -2.23
N LEU A 111 -2.12 4.00 -2.28
CA LEU A 111 -3.27 3.63 -1.46
C LEU A 111 -2.75 2.72 -0.34
N CYS A 112 -2.78 3.21 0.89
CA CYS A 112 -2.36 2.46 2.07
C CYS A 112 -3.59 2.11 2.92
N GLY A 113 -3.61 0.92 3.48
CA GLY A 113 -4.70 0.48 4.34
C GLY A 113 -4.38 -0.78 5.12
N HIS A 114 -5.38 -1.26 5.84
CA HIS A 114 -5.35 -2.57 6.46
C HIS A 114 -6.56 -3.39 6.06
N PHE A 115 -6.42 -4.69 6.21
CA PHE A 115 -7.53 -5.61 6.12
C PHE A 115 -8.10 -5.90 7.51
N SER A 116 -9.42 -5.77 7.63
CA SER A 116 -10.18 -6.32 8.75
C SER A 116 -10.84 -7.62 8.30
N TYR A 117 -10.78 -8.64 9.14
CA TYR A 117 -11.39 -9.95 8.92
C TYR A 117 -12.01 -10.47 10.22
N ASP A 118 -12.96 -11.39 10.06
CA ASP A 118 -13.55 -12.10 11.21
C ASP A 118 -12.51 -13.06 11.81
N ALA A 119 -12.32 -13.00 13.13
CA ALA A 119 -11.17 -13.57 13.82
C ALA A 119 -11.03 -15.10 13.63
N ASP A 120 -12.15 -15.79 13.45
CA ASP A 120 -12.20 -17.25 13.37
C ASP A 120 -11.79 -17.81 12.00
N LEU A 121 -11.87 -17.03 10.90
CA LEU A 121 -11.53 -17.49 9.55
C LEU A 121 -10.30 -16.80 8.96
N GLY A 122 -10.06 -15.53 9.31
CA GLY A 122 -8.93 -14.80 8.72
C GLY A 122 -7.58 -15.19 9.32
N SER A 123 -7.51 -15.52 10.62
CA SER A 123 -6.27 -15.93 11.27
C SER A 123 -5.59 -17.11 10.56
N THR A 124 -6.33 -18.18 10.27
CA THR A 124 -5.78 -19.38 9.60
C THR A 124 -5.26 -19.10 8.19
N VAL A 125 -5.90 -18.20 7.44
CA VAL A 125 -5.43 -17.84 6.09
C VAL A 125 -4.17 -16.97 6.16
N PHE A 126 -4.14 -15.95 7.03
CA PHE A 126 -2.99 -15.05 7.14
C PHE A 126 -1.77 -15.71 7.83
N ASP A 127 -1.99 -16.69 8.71
CA ASP A 127 -0.92 -17.46 9.35
C ASP A 127 -0.17 -18.37 8.37
N GLY A 128 -0.86 -18.88 7.34
CA GLY A 128 -0.24 -19.70 6.30
C GLY A 128 0.53 -18.91 5.24
N LEU A 129 0.44 -17.58 5.23
CA LEU A 129 1.08 -16.74 4.23
C LEU A 129 2.53 -16.35 4.60
N PRO A 130 3.39 -16.08 3.60
CA PRO A 130 4.70 -15.46 3.82
C PRO A 130 4.59 -14.13 4.57
N ASP A 131 5.68 -13.69 5.20
CA ASP A 131 5.74 -12.40 5.93
C ASP A 131 5.41 -11.20 5.02
N CYS A 132 5.74 -11.32 3.73
CA CYS A 132 5.45 -10.33 2.71
C CYS A 132 4.97 -11.02 1.43
N VAL A 133 3.84 -10.57 0.90
CA VAL A 133 3.26 -11.02 -0.36
C VAL A 133 3.29 -9.87 -1.35
N HIS A 134 4.05 -10.01 -2.44
CA HIS A 134 4.10 -9.05 -3.54
C HIS A 134 3.29 -9.58 -4.72
N VAL A 135 2.13 -8.95 -4.97
CA VAL A 135 1.30 -9.26 -6.12
C VAL A 135 1.57 -8.24 -7.21
N ARG A 136 2.20 -8.71 -8.29
CA ARG A 136 2.51 -7.86 -9.44
C ARG A 136 1.32 -7.69 -10.35
N ALA A 137 1.12 -6.45 -10.82
CA ALA A 137 0.07 -6.11 -11.78
C ALA A 137 -1.33 -6.62 -11.37
N PHE A 138 -1.71 -6.40 -10.09
CA PHE A 138 -2.97 -6.85 -9.50
C PHE A 138 -4.20 -6.41 -10.30
N ASP A 139 -4.10 -5.31 -11.06
CA ASP A 139 -5.16 -4.95 -12.00
C ASP A 139 -4.67 -4.10 -13.19
N ARG A 140 -4.23 -4.75 -14.27
CA ARG A 140 -4.01 -4.03 -15.55
C ARG A 140 -5.32 -3.62 -16.25
N MET A 141 -6.51 -4.01 -15.78
CA MET A 141 -7.78 -3.73 -16.45
C MET A 141 -8.73 -2.77 -15.70
N ALA A 142 -8.78 -2.75 -14.36
CA ALA A 142 -9.73 -1.89 -13.65
C ALA A 142 -9.33 -0.41 -13.60
N PHE A 143 -8.03 -0.08 -13.62
CA PHE A 143 -7.58 1.33 -13.64
C PHE A 143 -7.80 2.03 -14.98
N ALA A 144 -7.85 1.28 -16.10
CA ALA A 144 -8.13 1.83 -17.43
C ALA A 144 -9.54 2.43 -17.55
N TRP A 145 -10.49 2.00 -16.71
CA TRP A 145 -11.88 2.46 -16.77
C TRP A 145 -12.12 3.80 -16.05
N ARG A 146 -11.25 4.20 -15.10
CA ARG A 146 -11.47 5.41 -14.27
C ARG A 146 -10.96 6.71 -14.91
N GLN A 147 -10.25 6.64 -16.04
CA GLN A 147 -9.81 7.83 -16.81
C GLN A 147 -10.90 8.42 -17.73
N ARG A 148 -12.11 7.84 -17.80
CA ARG A 148 -13.17 8.28 -18.73
C ARG A 148 -14.29 9.14 -18.12
N ARG A 149 -14.13 9.70 -16.92
CA ARG A 149 -15.10 10.69 -16.40
C ARG A 149 -14.42 11.88 -15.73
N ALA A 150 -13.90 12.78 -16.56
CA ALA A 150 -14.01 14.20 -16.28
C ALA A 150 -15.03 14.77 -17.27
N PRO A 151 -16.21 15.26 -16.86
CA PRO A 151 -16.89 16.28 -17.63
C PRO A 151 -16.17 17.61 -17.41
N ALA A 152 -15.96 18.31 -18.53
CA ALA A 152 -15.43 19.65 -18.57
C ALA A 152 -16.23 20.58 -17.63
N ARG A 153 -15.51 21.43 -16.90
CA ARG A 153 -16.09 22.58 -16.22
C ARG A 153 -16.80 23.46 -17.27
N ALA A 154 -18.04 23.83 -16.99
CA ALA A 154 -18.67 25.05 -17.47
C ALA A 154 -18.91 25.94 -16.26
#